data_AF-A0A5C2S1G6-F1
#
_entry.id   AF-A0A5C2S1G6-F1
#
_cell.length_a   1.000
_cell.length_b   1.000
_cell.length_c   1.000
_cell.angle_alpha   90.00
_cell.angle_beta   90.00
_cell.angle_gamma   90.00
#
_symmetry.space_group_name_H-M   'P 1'
#
loop_
_entity.id
_entity.type
_entity.pdbx_description
1 polymer ?
#
loop_
_entity_poly.entity_id
_entity_poly.type
_entity_poly.pdbx_seq_one_letter_code
_entity_poly.pdbx_strand_id
1 'polypeptide(L)'
;MSPKPLSRETSSSAASDASSKGKAVHSADYEDWENLKELFARAAERYDADDIPEALPLLRAVIRECHRFLIDHPDPSVVYADPPAHRPSRSPDAITPTEERLVRDWTDADSAGSPHWHSRRRATTASTHRHTELPTAFHAIFGITLFLMGNLVAQDPSIVLPGEPDAPSTYWLAALDVFETGENLPSRIGGSNLDLTEDWRMAIVWGRTLVCLADEKVTFNMKMAKAQAEASSASQNDYCYYPSGSPFSMSEPQWPTSSPFHAIAQFRPPVTRRMSLYSASAHDIMVLAMDQFSRGIFHMPHPQYSHTHNPSFIHTPGTSSSPSQTSGYFSSTHAPPSHYASPYAQSSTASDPLVMFSRPKELFTIASEVLGVAERLSSGAQRHYWASWADSVFNQMKNEADMDAWRGPILCARGRCWLVMGSAPVEEMEAALEAGDVEVLHSGEAEEAREGLAMAISFFERAKGQVALFAGAAAAAAKEVLAAQMEDVSPLLAEALLVLANLTADENKREELYTRAQTEAGGIELDLSGRGGGGSGSGSESGDDAMDVS
;
A
#
# COMPACT_ATOMS: atom_id res chain seq x y z
N MET A 1 54.41 -19.02 36.35
CA MET A 1 54.24 -18.55 37.74
C MET A 1 52.77 -18.24 37.95
N SER A 2 52.07 -19.14 38.64
CA SER A 2 50.66 -19.00 39.01
C SER A 2 50.49 -18.05 40.21
N PRO A 3 49.35 -17.38 40.32
CA PRO A 3 48.75 -17.11 41.62
C PRO A 3 47.43 -17.85 41.79
N LYS A 4 47.34 -18.56 42.92
CA LYS A 4 46.13 -19.18 43.48
C LYS A 4 45.10 -18.09 43.84
N PRO A 5 43.78 -18.35 43.68
CA PRO A 5 42.76 -17.58 44.38
C PRO A 5 42.52 -18.15 45.80
N LEU A 6 42.47 -17.25 46.77
CA LEU A 6 42.08 -17.51 48.16
C LEU A 6 40.56 -17.50 48.28
N SER A 7 40.03 -18.60 48.81
CA SER A 7 38.69 -18.76 49.33
C SER A 7 38.51 -17.95 50.62
N ARG A 8 37.36 -17.27 50.76
CA ARG A 8 36.77 -17.00 52.08
C ARG A 8 35.25 -16.96 51.98
N GLU A 9 34.65 -18.02 52.48
CA GLU A 9 33.27 -18.12 52.87
C GLU A 9 33.02 -17.22 54.09
N THR A 10 31.94 -16.45 54.06
CA THR A 10 31.21 -16.04 55.26
C THR A 10 29.73 -16.11 54.95
N SER A 11 29.14 -17.22 55.38
CA SER A 11 27.72 -17.42 55.58
C SER A 11 27.20 -16.49 56.68
N SER A 12 26.24 -15.62 56.39
CA SER A 12 25.28 -15.15 57.40
C SER A 12 23.87 -15.31 56.88
N SER A 13 23.24 -16.39 57.34
CA SER A 13 21.81 -16.59 57.33
C SER A 13 21.14 -15.51 58.18
N ALA A 14 20.25 -14.73 57.57
CA ALA A 14 19.21 -14.01 58.27
C ALA A 14 17.90 -14.30 57.52
N ALA A 15 17.18 -15.30 58.04
CA ALA A 15 15.80 -15.57 57.68
C ALA A 15 14.93 -14.40 58.15
N SER A 16 14.41 -13.62 57.21
CA SER A 16 13.25 -12.78 57.42
C SER A 16 12.13 -13.30 56.54
N ASP A 17 11.27 -14.13 57.14
CA ASP A 17 9.93 -14.44 56.66
C ASP A 17 9.15 -13.13 56.51
N ALA A 18 9.21 -12.55 55.31
CA ALA A 18 8.27 -11.54 54.87
C ALA A 18 7.29 -12.25 53.94
N SER A 19 6.10 -12.53 54.49
CA SER A 19 4.87 -12.89 53.78
C SER A 19 4.73 -12.09 52.48
N SER A 20 5.22 -12.63 51.37
CA SER A 20 4.92 -12.15 50.03
C SER A 20 3.47 -12.47 49.75
N LYS A 21 2.57 -11.57 50.14
CA LYS A 21 1.24 -11.48 49.52
C LYS A 21 1.51 -11.42 48.02
N GLY A 22 1.23 -12.50 47.30
CA GLY A 22 1.40 -12.57 45.86
C GLY A 22 0.70 -11.35 45.26
N LYS A 23 1.48 -10.43 44.68
CA LYS A 23 0.93 -9.40 43.81
C LYS A 23 0.19 -10.17 42.73
N ALA A 24 -1.13 -10.05 42.71
CA ALA A 24 -1.90 -10.52 41.56
C ALA A 24 -1.23 -9.93 40.31
N VAL A 25 -0.81 -10.80 39.40
CA VAL A 25 -0.26 -10.38 38.11
C VAL A 25 -1.37 -9.56 37.46
N HIS A 26 -1.10 -8.28 37.24
CA HIS A 26 -2.06 -7.36 36.63
C HIS A 26 -2.22 -7.77 35.17
N SER A 27 -3.29 -8.49 34.86
CA SER A 27 -3.66 -8.85 33.49
C SER A 27 -4.15 -7.60 32.77
N ALA A 28 -3.78 -7.42 31.50
CA ALA A 28 -4.34 -6.38 30.65
C ALA A 28 -5.87 -6.44 30.63
N ASP A 29 -6.52 -5.30 30.83
CA ASP A 29 -7.98 -5.17 30.84
C ASP A 29 -8.49 -4.17 29.79
N TYR A 30 -9.79 -3.88 29.82
CA TYR A 30 -10.42 -2.98 28.86
C TYR A 30 -9.94 -1.53 28.97
N GLU A 31 -9.57 -1.06 30.16
CA GLU A 31 -9.04 0.30 30.35
C GLU A 31 -7.66 0.42 29.71
N ASP A 32 -6.84 -0.61 29.85
CA ASP A 32 -5.55 -0.71 29.15
C ASP A 32 -5.72 -0.68 27.62
N TRP A 33 -6.79 -1.28 27.09
CA TRP A 33 -7.09 -1.27 25.67
C TRP A 33 -7.46 0.14 25.16
N GLU A 34 -8.30 0.87 25.89
CA GLU A 34 -8.61 2.28 25.57
C GLU A 34 -7.35 3.16 25.62
N ASN A 35 -6.49 2.96 26.63
CA ASN A 35 -5.21 3.66 26.76
C ASN A 35 -4.28 3.36 25.58
N LEU A 36 -4.23 2.10 25.11
CA LEU A 36 -3.44 1.71 23.95
C LEU A 36 -3.91 2.41 22.67
N LYS A 37 -5.23 2.51 22.44
CA LYS A 37 -5.78 3.25 21.29
C LYS A 37 -5.41 4.73 21.34
N GLU A 38 -5.54 5.38 22.49
CA GLU A 38 -5.17 6.79 22.65
C GLU A 38 -3.67 7.01 22.42
N LEU A 39 -2.83 6.11 22.96
CA LEU A 39 -1.40 6.15 22.77
C LEU A 39 -1.02 6.00 21.28
N PHE A 40 -1.64 5.05 20.58
CA PHE A 40 -1.44 4.86 19.15
C PHE A 40 -1.93 6.06 18.33
N ALA A 41 -3.11 6.60 18.62
CA ALA A 41 -3.65 7.77 17.93
C ALA A 41 -2.67 8.96 18.01
N ARG A 42 -2.13 9.23 19.21
CA ARG A 42 -1.11 10.27 19.42
C ARG A 42 0.18 9.97 18.66
N ALA A 43 0.65 8.72 18.68
CA ALA A 43 1.85 8.32 17.96
C ALA A 43 1.70 8.53 16.44
N ALA A 44 0.57 8.11 15.87
CA ALA A 44 0.25 8.24 14.45
C ALA A 44 0.08 9.71 14.04
N GLU A 45 -0.58 10.54 14.85
CA GLU A 45 -0.72 11.97 14.60
C GLU A 45 0.65 12.66 14.53
N ARG A 46 1.57 12.34 15.45
CA ARG A 46 2.93 12.91 15.44
C ARG A 46 3.75 12.40 14.27
N TYR A 47 3.60 11.14 13.90
CA TYR A 47 4.25 10.58 12.70
C TYR A 47 3.76 11.30 11.43
N ASP A 48 2.43 11.48 11.28
CA ASP A 48 1.84 12.16 10.12
C ASP A 48 2.18 13.64 10.04
N ALA A 49 2.48 14.28 11.19
CA ALA A 49 2.96 15.65 11.28
C ALA A 49 4.47 15.79 11.03
N ASP A 50 5.16 14.69 10.69
CA ASP A 50 6.62 14.62 10.50
C ASP A 50 7.42 15.03 11.76
N ASP A 51 6.82 14.87 12.95
CA ASP A 51 7.41 15.17 14.25
C ASP A 51 8.09 13.91 14.82
N ILE A 52 9.15 13.45 14.12
CA ILE A 52 9.87 12.20 14.44
C ILE A 52 10.37 12.14 15.90
N PRO A 53 10.93 13.22 16.49
CA PRO A 53 11.40 13.20 17.88
C PRO A 53 10.29 12.88 18.89
N GLU A 54 9.05 13.30 18.64
CA GLU A 54 7.90 12.97 19.50
C GLU A 54 7.23 11.65 19.12
N ALA A 55 7.13 11.33 17.82
CA ALA A 55 6.49 10.11 17.34
C ALA A 55 7.25 8.84 17.77
N LEU A 56 8.57 8.84 17.62
CA LEU A 56 9.42 7.67 17.87
C LEU A 56 9.29 7.07 19.29
N PRO A 57 9.39 7.83 20.39
CA PRO A 57 9.21 7.27 21.73
C PRO A 57 7.77 6.76 21.98
N LEU A 58 6.76 7.36 21.34
CA LEU A 58 5.37 6.92 21.43
C LEU A 58 5.16 5.59 20.70
N LEU A 59 5.68 5.43 19.47
CA LEU A 59 5.63 4.17 18.72
C LEU A 59 6.29 3.02 19.49
N ARG A 60 7.44 3.27 20.11
CA ARG A 60 8.08 2.30 21.01
C ARG A 60 7.22 1.96 22.23
N ALA A 61 6.52 2.93 22.79
CA ALA A 61 5.60 2.70 23.90
C ALA A 61 4.40 1.82 23.47
N VAL A 62 3.84 2.07 22.28
CA VAL A 62 2.79 1.22 21.69
C VAL A 62 3.30 -0.22 21.52
N ILE A 63 4.48 -0.43 20.95
CA ILE A 63 5.06 -1.79 20.79
C ILE A 63 5.21 -2.50 22.15
N ARG A 64 5.71 -1.80 23.18
CA ARG A 64 5.85 -2.37 24.52
C ARG A 64 4.50 -2.76 25.12
N GLU A 65 3.48 -1.94 24.90
CA GLU A 65 2.14 -2.21 25.41
C GLU A 65 1.48 -3.38 24.65
N CYS A 66 1.58 -3.42 23.32
CA CYS A 66 1.15 -4.58 22.52
C CYS A 66 1.85 -5.87 22.96
N HIS A 67 3.14 -5.81 23.26
CA HIS A 67 3.87 -6.97 23.79
C HIS A 67 3.31 -7.44 25.15
N ARG A 68 2.97 -6.52 26.06
CA ARG A 68 2.33 -6.85 27.33
C ARG A 68 0.99 -7.56 27.13
N PHE A 69 0.16 -7.06 26.20
CA PHE A 69 -1.10 -7.69 25.82
C PHE A 69 -0.90 -9.13 25.32
N LEU A 70 0.11 -9.39 24.47
CA LEU A 70 0.39 -10.73 23.96
C LEU A 70 0.93 -11.70 25.03
N ILE A 71 1.55 -11.20 26.09
CA ILE A 71 1.96 -12.03 27.24
C ILE A 71 0.74 -12.44 28.06
N ASP A 72 -0.18 -11.50 28.30
CA ASP A 72 -1.35 -11.72 29.15
C ASP A 72 -2.44 -12.53 28.42
N HIS A 73 -2.60 -12.30 27.11
CA HIS A 73 -3.67 -12.86 26.28
C HIS A 73 -3.13 -13.44 24.96
N PRO A 74 -3.25 -14.76 24.74
CA PRO A 74 -2.99 -15.37 23.44
C PRO A 74 -3.85 -14.80 22.30
N ASP A 75 -5.07 -14.37 22.62
CA ASP A 75 -5.98 -13.65 21.74
C ASP A 75 -6.41 -12.35 22.43
N PRO A 76 -5.80 -11.21 22.10
CA PRO A 76 -6.14 -9.92 22.71
C PRO A 76 -7.57 -9.46 22.44
N SER A 77 -8.27 -10.03 21.45
CA SER A 77 -9.65 -9.63 21.13
C SER A 77 -10.63 -9.95 22.27
N VAL A 78 -10.29 -10.88 23.16
CA VAL A 78 -11.12 -11.23 24.33
C VAL A 78 -11.34 -10.06 25.31
N VAL A 79 -10.50 -9.02 25.22
CA VAL A 79 -10.56 -7.84 26.10
C VAL A 79 -11.68 -6.88 25.67
N TYR A 80 -11.91 -6.73 24.37
CA TYR A 80 -12.77 -5.68 23.81
C TYR A 80 -13.88 -6.20 22.88
N ALA A 81 -13.72 -7.38 22.28
CA ALA A 81 -14.75 -7.98 21.46
C ALA A 81 -15.84 -8.57 22.36
N ASP A 82 -17.10 -8.27 22.06
CA ASP A 82 -18.20 -8.87 22.79
C ASP A 82 -18.14 -10.40 22.63
N PRO A 83 -18.22 -11.18 23.73
CA PRO A 83 -18.26 -12.62 23.63
C PRO A 83 -19.42 -12.99 22.71
N PRO A 84 -19.23 -13.88 21.72
CA PRO A 84 -20.28 -14.24 20.80
C PRO A 84 -21.46 -14.67 21.65
N ALA A 85 -22.55 -13.89 21.60
CA ALA A 85 -23.71 -14.16 22.42
C ALA A 85 -24.05 -15.62 22.17
N HIS A 86 -23.86 -16.46 23.19
CA HIS A 86 -24.18 -17.87 23.12
C HIS A 86 -25.68 -17.92 22.87
N ARG A 87 -26.08 -17.85 21.59
CA ARG A 87 -27.41 -18.25 21.17
C ARG A 87 -27.45 -19.69 21.64
N PRO A 88 -28.28 -20.03 22.65
CA PRO A 88 -28.38 -21.40 23.10
C PRO A 88 -28.63 -22.18 21.84
N SER A 89 -27.69 -23.05 21.51
CA SER A 89 -27.71 -23.90 20.33
C SER A 89 -29.06 -24.61 20.34
N ARG A 90 -30.06 -24.02 19.67
CA ARG A 90 -31.15 -24.78 19.12
C ARG A 90 -30.44 -25.60 18.07
N SER A 91 -30.07 -26.82 18.46
CA SER A 91 -29.78 -27.89 17.52
C SER A 91 -30.72 -27.68 16.35
N PRO A 92 -30.22 -27.58 15.10
CA PRO A 92 -31.11 -27.55 13.96
C PRO A 92 -31.98 -28.80 14.07
N ASP A 93 -33.25 -28.62 14.45
CA ASP A 93 -34.24 -29.69 14.37
C ASP A 93 -34.15 -30.19 12.92
N ALA A 94 -33.85 -31.48 12.80
CA ALA A 94 -33.47 -32.21 11.60
C ALA A 94 -33.82 -31.54 10.26
N ILE A 95 -32.83 -31.51 9.35
CA ILE A 95 -32.89 -31.06 7.94
C ILE A 95 -33.75 -32.01 7.08
N THR A 96 -34.82 -32.57 7.64
CA THR A 96 -35.96 -33.01 6.84
C THR A 96 -37.05 -31.96 7.05
N PRO A 97 -37.28 -31.06 6.07
CA PRO A 97 -38.52 -30.29 6.07
C PRO A 97 -39.65 -31.32 6.14
N THR A 98 -40.37 -31.38 7.26
CA THR A 98 -41.65 -32.06 7.25
C THR A 98 -42.50 -31.38 6.19
N GLU A 99 -43.18 -32.17 5.37
CA GLU A 99 -44.00 -31.73 4.23
C GLU A 99 -45.00 -30.62 4.63
N GLU A 100 -45.37 -30.56 5.91
CA GLU A 100 -46.19 -29.52 6.54
C GLU A 100 -45.59 -28.10 6.49
N ARG A 101 -44.25 -27.93 6.53
CA ARG A 101 -43.60 -26.61 6.48
C ARG A 101 -43.62 -26.01 5.07
N LEU A 102 -43.55 -26.85 4.04
CA LEU A 102 -43.64 -26.42 2.64
C LEU A 102 -45.05 -25.91 2.28
N VAL A 103 -46.09 -26.52 2.85
CA VAL A 103 -47.47 -26.07 2.65
C VAL A 103 -47.70 -24.72 3.33
N ARG A 104 -47.20 -24.53 4.55
CA ARG A 104 -47.49 -23.34 5.35
C ARG A 104 -46.85 -22.05 4.81
N ASP A 105 -45.63 -22.12 4.27
CA ASP A 105 -44.92 -20.93 3.81
C ASP A 105 -45.34 -20.48 2.38
N TRP A 106 -46.06 -21.33 1.62
CA TRP A 106 -46.52 -21.02 0.26
C TRP A 106 -48.04 -20.82 0.12
N THR A 107 -48.85 -21.08 1.16
CA THR A 107 -50.33 -20.99 1.05
C THR A 107 -50.99 -19.79 1.74
N ASP A 108 -50.25 -18.97 2.49
CA ASP A 108 -50.84 -17.82 3.22
C ASP A 108 -50.73 -16.49 2.46
N ALA A 109 -51.11 -16.48 1.18
CA ALA A 109 -51.22 -15.25 0.39
C ALA A 109 -52.60 -14.57 0.46
N ASP A 110 -53.66 -15.22 0.95
CA ASP A 110 -55.03 -14.69 0.81
C ASP A 110 -55.90 -14.60 2.09
N SER A 111 -55.36 -14.86 3.29
CA SER A 111 -56.18 -14.72 4.52
C SER A 111 -56.14 -13.30 5.10
N ALA A 112 -56.91 -12.41 4.48
CA ALA A 112 -57.35 -11.17 5.09
C ALA A 112 -58.23 -11.45 6.32
N GLY A 113 -57.73 -11.11 7.50
CA GLY A 113 -58.55 -10.86 8.69
C GLY A 113 -58.35 -11.83 9.86
N SER A 114 -57.39 -11.53 10.75
CA SER A 114 -57.58 -11.82 12.17
C SER A 114 -56.69 -10.93 13.05
N PRO A 115 -57.26 -10.07 13.91
CA PRO A 115 -56.52 -9.16 14.76
C PRO A 115 -56.43 -9.69 16.19
N HIS A 116 -55.52 -10.63 16.50
CA HIS A 116 -55.24 -10.96 17.92
C HIS A 116 -53.94 -11.73 18.11
N TRP A 117 -52.82 -11.02 18.26
CA TRP A 117 -51.69 -11.52 19.07
C TRP A 117 -51.05 -10.38 19.87
N HIS A 118 -50.80 -10.71 21.13
CA HIS A 118 -50.57 -9.80 22.24
C HIS A 118 -49.33 -8.90 22.10
N SER A 119 -49.49 -7.68 22.60
CA SER A 119 -48.42 -6.76 23.00
C SER A 119 -47.39 -7.46 23.88
N ARG A 120 -46.33 -7.96 23.25
CA ARG A 120 -45.11 -8.35 23.96
C ARG A 120 -44.38 -7.05 24.27
N ARG A 121 -44.51 -6.59 25.53
CA ARG A 121 -43.74 -5.49 26.12
C ARG A 121 -42.27 -5.64 25.70
N ARG A 122 -41.84 -4.77 24.79
CA ARG A 122 -40.45 -4.55 24.43
C ARG A 122 -39.80 -3.92 25.66
N ALA A 123 -39.16 -4.76 26.48
CA ALA A 123 -38.27 -4.29 27.53
C ALA A 123 -37.09 -3.60 26.83
N THR A 124 -37.18 -2.28 26.73
CA THR A 124 -36.06 -1.40 26.41
C THR A 124 -35.14 -1.36 27.62
N THR A 125 -34.43 -2.45 27.88
CA THR A 125 -33.15 -2.31 28.60
C THR A 125 -32.24 -1.60 27.61
N ALA A 126 -31.93 -0.35 27.92
CA ALA A 126 -30.88 0.41 27.26
C ALA A 126 -29.57 -0.39 27.41
N SER A 127 -29.37 -1.33 26.50
CA SER A 127 -28.06 -1.90 26.21
C SER A 127 -27.25 -0.70 25.76
N THR A 128 -26.48 -0.14 26.68
CA THR A 128 -25.37 0.77 26.37
C THR A 128 -24.66 0.13 25.19
N HIS A 129 -24.82 0.70 24.00
CA HIS A 129 -24.20 0.21 22.78
C HIS A 129 -22.70 0.27 23.02
N ARG A 130 -22.12 -0.85 23.48
CA ARG A 130 -20.68 -1.05 23.39
C ARG A 130 -20.40 -0.95 21.90
N HIS A 131 -19.54 -0.02 21.54
CA HIS A 131 -19.04 0.07 20.18
C HIS A 131 -18.31 -1.26 19.95
N THR A 132 -18.92 -2.14 19.15
CA THR A 132 -18.33 -3.44 18.83
C THR A 132 -17.16 -3.19 17.90
N GLU A 133 -15.97 -3.17 18.47
CA GLU A 133 -14.75 -3.09 17.69
C GLU A 133 -14.50 -4.38 16.92
N LEU A 134 -13.76 -4.27 15.83
CA LEU A 134 -13.39 -5.43 15.03
C LEU A 134 -12.43 -6.31 15.83
N PRO A 135 -12.55 -7.65 15.80
CA PRO A 135 -11.60 -8.54 16.45
C PRO A 135 -10.14 -8.29 16.05
N THR A 136 -9.91 -7.77 14.84
CA THR A 136 -8.58 -7.42 14.31
C THR A 136 -8.00 -6.12 14.83
N ALA A 137 -8.74 -5.28 15.57
CA ALA A 137 -8.32 -3.93 15.94
C ALA A 137 -6.94 -3.89 16.63
N PHE A 138 -6.69 -4.82 17.55
CA PHE A 138 -5.37 -4.97 18.18
C PHE A 138 -4.25 -5.22 17.16
N HIS A 139 -4.47 -6.17 16.25
CA HIS A 139 -3.48 -6.55 15.24
C HIS A 139 -3.26 -5.44 14.22
N ALA A 140 -4.30 -4.67 13.90
CA ALA A 140 -4.17 -3.47 13.09
C ALA A 140 -3.25 -2.45 13.76
N ILE A 141 -3.52 -2.07 15.03
CA ILE A 141 -2.65 -1.13 15.78
C ILE A 141 -1.21 -1.63 15.82
N PHE A 142 -1.01 -2.89 16.21
CA PHE A 142 0.33 -3.42 16.40
C PHE A 142 1.10 -3.53 15.08
N GLY A 143 0.48 -4.07 14.04
CA GLY A 143 1.10 -4.21 12.72
C GLY A 143 1.37 -2.85 12.06
N ILE A 144 0.46 -1.88 12.18
CA ILE A 144 0.68 -0.51 11.68
C ILE A 144 1.86 0.13 12.41
N THR A 145 1.93 0.00 13.74
CA THR A 145 3.04 0.55 14.53
C THR A 145 4.39 -0.04 14.11
N LEU A 146 4.45 -1.35 13.85
CA LEU A 146 5.65 -2.02 13.33
C LEU A 146 6.01 -1.51 11.93
N PHE A 147 5.02 -1.34 11.04
CA PHE A 147 5.23 -0.75 9.72
C PHE A 147 5.83 0.66 9.81
N LEU A 148 5.26 1.54 10.66
CA LEU A 148 5.76 2.90 10.87
C LEU A 148 7.19 2.90 11.41
N MET A 149 7.51 2.04 12.38
CA MET A 149 8.87 1.88 12.87
C MET A 149 9.84 1.40 11.79
N GLY A 150 9.43 0.45 10.94
CA GLY A 150 10.23 0.00 9.80
C GLY A 150 10.55 1.14 8.84
N ASN A 151 9.59 2.03 8.57
CA ASN A 151 9.82 3.20 7.72
C ASN A 151 10.80 4.20 8.33
N LEU A 152 10.71 4.46 9.64
CA LEU A 152 11.67 5.33 10.32
C LEU A 152 13.09 4.76 10.28
N VAL A 153 13.25 3.45 10.50
CA VAL A 153 14.55 2.78 10.43
C VAL A 153 15.10 2.78 8.99
N ALA A 154 14.24 2.64 7.98
CA ALA A 154 14.65 2.75 6.59
C ALA A 154 15.15 4.16 6.22
N GLN A 155 14.54 5.20 6.78
CA GLN A 155 14.95 6.59 6.58
C GLN A 155 16.23 6.95 7.34
N ASP A 156 16.32 6.57 8.62
CA ASP A 156 17.48 6.82 9.47
C ASP A 156 17.77 5.61 10.37
N PRO A 157 18.73 4.74 9.98
CA PRO A 157 19.12 3.60 10.80
C PRO A 157 19.74 3.97 12.15
N SER A 158 20.16 5.22 12.37
CA SER A 158 20.81 5.65 13.61
C SER A 158 19.85 5.77 14.80
N ILE A 159 18.54 5.80 14.53
CA ILE A 159 17.52 5.90 15.58
C ILE A 159 17.37 4.62 16.40
N VAL A 160 17.88 3.49 15.91
CA VAL A 160 17.73 2.15 16.49
C VAL A 160 18.49 2.06 17.83
N LEU A 161 17.81 1.58 18.87
CA LEU A 161 18.43 1.39 20.19
C LEU A 161 19.15 0.04 20.28
N PRO A 162 20.13 -0.12 21.20
CA PRO A 162 20.78 -1.41 21.44
C PRO A 162 19.77 -2.52 21.74
N GLY A 163 19.79 -3.59 20.94
CA GLY A 163 18.89 -4.74 21.06
C GLY A 163 17.60 -4.63 20.24
N GLU A 164 17.33 -3.48 19.62
CA GLU A 164 16.33 -3.37 18.57
C GLU A 164 16.90 -3.87 17.23
N PRO A 165 16.06 -4.38 16.31
CA PRO A 165 16.49 -4.69 14.95
C PRO A 165 17.00 -3.44 14.22
N ASP A 166 18.12 -3.57 13.51
CA ASP A 166 18.72 -2.51 12.69
C ASP A 166 18.23 -2.54 11.24
N ALA A 167 17.71 -3.68 10.77
CA ALA A 167 17.15 -3.82 9.43
C ALA A 167 15.65 -3.50 9.39
N PRO A 168 15.19 -2.60 8.50
CA PRO A 168 13.77 -2.23 8.38
C PRO A 168 12.88 -3.42 7.98
N SER A 169 13.38 -4.31 7.12
CA SER A 169 12.71 -5.57 6.75
C SER A 169 12.30 -6.41 7.96
N THR A 170 13.03 -6.36 9.07
CA THR A 170 12.68 -7.10 10.28
C THR A 170 11.35 -6.62 10.87
N TYR A 171 11.13 -5.31 10.87
CA TYR A 171 9.88 -4.70 11.32
C TYR A 171 8.74 -4.97 10.34
N TRP A 172 8.98 -4.85 9.04
CA TRP A 172 7.97 -5.12 8.02
C TRP A 172 7.52 -6.59 8.02
N LEU A 173 8.46 -7.54 8.10
CA LEU A 173 8.13 -8.97 8.21
C LEU A 173 7.38 -9.28 9.52
N ALA A 174 7.73 -8.62 10.62
CA ALA A 174 6.98 -8.74 11.88
C ALA A 174 5.57 -8.17 11.76
N ALA A 175 5.38 -7.05 11.04
CA ALA A 175 4.06 -6.49 10.77
C ALA A 175 3.18 -7.46 9.96
N LEU A 176 3.73 -8.10 8.92
CA LEU A 176 3.03 -9.12 8.14
C LEU A 176 2.58 -10.31 9.00
N ASP A 177 3.44 -10.80 9.89
CA ASP A 177 3.10 -11.88 10.81
C ASP A 177 1.94 -11.48 11.76
N VAL A 178 1.94 -10.24 12.25
CA VAL A 178 0.88 -9.70 13.10
C VAL A 178 -0.44 -9.58 12.34
N PHE A 179 -0.43 -9.03 11.12
CA PHE A 179 -1.64 -8.94 10.31
C PHE A 179 -2.21 -10.32 9.96
N GLU A 180 -1.34 -11.28 9.63
CA GLU A 180 -1.75 -12.66 9.36
C GLU A 180 -2.34 -13.35 10.60
N THR A 181 -1.76 -13.12 11.77
CA THR A 181 -2.32 -13.62 13.03
C THR A 181 -3.72 -13.03 13.27
N GLY A 182 -3.91 -11.74 12.99
CA GLY A 182 -5.21 -11.05 13.10
C GLY A 182 -6.28 -11.61 12.15
N GLU A 183 -5.94 -11.89 10.89
CA GLU A 183 -6.87 -12.51 9.92
C GLU A 183 -7.27 -13.93 10.32
N ASN A 184 -6.36 -14.68 10.96
CA ASN A 184 -6.57 -16.07 11.35
C ASN A 184 -7.16 -16.23 12.76
N LEU A 185 -7.67 -15.16 13.38
CA LEU A 185 -8.26 -15.24 14.71
C LEU A 185 -9.46 -16.22 14.75
N PRO A 186 -9.56 -17.10 15.76
CA PRO A 186 -10.67 -18.04 15.88
C PRO A 186 -12.05 -17.37 15.91
N SER A 187 -12.12 -16.16 16.48
CA SER A 187 -13.32 -15.33 16.52
C SER A 187 -13.87 -14.98 15.14
N ARG A 188 -13.04 -14.99 14.09
CA ARG A 188 -13.45 -14.81 12.68
C ARG A 188 -13.78 -16.11 11.98
N ILE A 189 -13.03 -17.19 12.25
CA ILE A 189 -13.19 -18.49 11.56
C ILE A 189 -14.48 -19.21 11.99
N GLY A 190 -15.03 -18.88 13.16
CA GLY A 190 -16.22 -19.51 13.75
C GLY A 190 -17.57 -19.34 13.02
N GLY A 191 -17.60 -18.79 11.80
CA GLY A 191 -18.74 -18.87 10.86
C GLY A 191 -20.03 -18.12 11.22
N SER A 192 -20.17 -17.57 12.44
CA SER A 192 -21.41 -16.90 12.87
C SER A 192 -21.50 -15.43 12.45
N ASN A 193 -20.40 -14.83 11.98
CA ASN A 193 -20.26 -13.39 11.72
C ASN A 193 -19.68 -13.12 10.32
N LEU A 194 -20.30 -13.70 9.29
CA LEU A 194 -19.96 -13.44 7.88
C LEU A 194 -20.16 -11.97 7.45
N ASP A 195 -20.73 -11.13 8.32
CA ASP A 195 -21.07 -9.73 8.05
C ASP A 195 -20.12 -8.74 8.76
N LEU A 196 -19.02 -9.21 9.36
CA LEU A 196 -18.01 -8.31 9.91
C LEU A 196 -17.27 -7.63 8.76
N THR A 197 -17.45 -6.31 8.68
CA THR A 197 -16.71 -5.46 7.74
C THR A 197 -15.22 -5.65 7.93
N GLU A 198 -14.52 -5.90 6.82
CA GLU A 198 -13.07 -5.97 6.81
C GLU A 198 -12.45 -4.67 7.32
N ASP A 199 -11.37 -4.78 8.10
CA ASP A 199 -10.59 -3.61 8.50
C ASP A 199 -9.75 -3.12 7.32
N TRP A 200 -10.31 -2.19 6.56
CA TRP A 200 -9.65 -1.62 5.39
C TRP A 200 -8.29 -1.00 5.73
N ARG A 201 -8.09 -0.46 6.95
CA ARG A 201 -6.81 0.17 7.35
C ARG A 201 -5.72 -0.89 7.43
N MET A 202 -6.05 -2.02 8.05
CA MET A 202 -5.15 -3.17 8.13
C MET A 202 -4.78 -3.66 6.74
N ALA A 203 -5.76 -3.82 5.84
CA ALA A 203 -5.52 -4.27 4.46
C ALA A 203 -4.64 -3.29 3.67
N ILE A 204 -4.88 -1.98 3.77
CA ILE A 204 -4.05 -0.97 3.10
C ILE A 204 -2.61 -1.02 3.64
N VAL A 205 -2.41 -0.97 4.96
CA VAL A 205 -1.05 -0.96 5.51
C VAL A 205 -0.32 -2.28 5.29
N TRP A 206 -1.05 -3.40 5.23
CA TRP A 206 -0.50 -4.68 4.79
C TRP A 206 0.03 -4.58 3.35
N GLY A 207 -0.78 -4.08 2.41
CA GLY A 207 -0.35 -3.85 1.03
C GLY A 207 0.90 -2.97 0.95
N ARG A 208 0.93 -1.85 1.69
CA ARG A 208 2.09 -0.94 1.74
C ARG A 208 3.34 -1.60 2.32
N THR A 209 3.18 -2.45 3.33
CA THR A 209 4.28 -3.25 3.91
C THR A 209 4.88 -4.19 2.87
N LEU A 210 4.05 -4.82 2.03
CA LEU A 210 4.51 -5.66 0.93
C LEU A 210 5.24 -4.84 -0.15
N VAL A 211 4.76 -3.63 -0.47
CA VAL A 211 5.45 -2.72 -1.40
C VAL A 211 6.84 -2.32 -0.88
N CYS A 212 6.98 -2.04 0.42
CA CYS A 212 8.29 -1.74 1.03
C CYS A 212 9.28 -2.92 0.90
N LEU A 213 8.80 -4.15 1.07
CA LEU A 213 9.64 -5.35 0.87
C LEU A 213 10.00 -5.56 -0.61
N ALA A 214 9.08 -5.27 -1.54
CA ALA A 214 9.35 -5.31 -2.97
C ALA A 214 10.40 -4.25 -3.37
N ASP A 215 10.31 -3.05 -2.81
CA ASP A 215 11.30 -1.99 -2.98
C ASP A 215 12.70 -2.43 -2.50
N GLU A 216 12.79 -2.97 -1.28
CA GLU A 216 14.06 -3.44 -0.72
C GLU A 216 14.68 -4.54 -1.59
N LYS A 217 13.86 -5.45 -2.13
CA LYS A 217 14.29 -6.47 -3.11
C LYS A 217 14.86 -5.85 -4.39
N VAL A 218 14.17 -4.87 -4.98
CA VAL A 218 14.66 -4.18 -6.18
C VAL A 218 15.97 -3.46 -5.90
N THR A 219 16.04 -2.72 -4.80
CA THR A 219 17.24 -1.98 -4.38
C THR A 219 18.43 -2.91 -4.16
N PHE A 220 18.20 -4.07 -3.52
CA PHE A 220 19.24 -5.08 -3.33
C PHE A 220 19.73 -5.67 -4.64
N ASN A 221 18.82 -6.05 -5.55
CA ASN A 221 19.17 -6.59 -6.86
C ASN A 221 19.98 -5.59 -7.68
N MET A 222 19.61 -4.31 -7.67
CA MET A 222 20.38 -3.24 -8.32
C MET A 222 21.79 -3.09 -7.74
N LYS A 223 21.93 -3.11 -6.41
CA LYS A 223 23.25 -3.05 -5.75
C LYS A 223 24.13 -4.25 -6.12
N MET A 224 23.55 -5.46 -6.14
CA MET A 224 24.27 -6.68 -6.54
C MET A 224 24.68 -6.64 -8.02
N ALA A 225 23.79 -6.21 -8.91
CA ALA A 225 24.09 -6.05 -10.34
C ALA A 225 25.23 -5.04 -10.57
N LYS A 226 25.21 -3.91 -9.83
CA LYS A 226 26.29 -2.91 -9.89
C LYS A 226 27.62 -3.46 -9.40
N ALA A 227 27.64 -4.12 -8.23
CA ALA A 227 28.85 -4.74 -7.69
C ALA A 227 29.41 -5.81 -8.65
N GLN A 228 28.55 -6.52 -9.35
CA GLN A 228 28.95 -7.49 -10.37
C GLN A 228 29.53 -6.82 -11.62
N ALA A 229 28.93 -5.73 -12.11
CA ALA A 229 29.47 -4.99 -13.24
C ALA A 229 30.88 -4.45 -12.94
N GLU A 230 31.08 -3.94 -11.72
CA GLU A 230 32.38 -3.49 -11.23
C GLU A 230 33.38 -4.66 -11.12
N ALA A 231 32.97 -5.82 -10.61
CA ALA A 231 33.83 -7.01 -10.51
C ALA A 231 34.17 -7.65 -11.87
N SER A 232 33.21 -7.69 -12.80
CA SER A 232 33.39 -8.31 -14.12
C SER A 232 34.33 -7.48 -15.01
N SER A 233 34.39 -6.16 -14.79
CA SER A 233 35.42 -5.31 -15.42
C SER A 233 36.86 -5.69 -15.00
N ALA A 234 37.02 -6.42 -13.88
CA ALA A 234 38.31 -6.87 -13.35
C ALA A 234 38.64 -8.35 -13.68
N SER A 235 37.68 -9.17 -14.10
CA SER A 235 37.92 -10.58 -14.43
C SER A 235 37.03 -11.08 -15.57
N GLN A 236 37.63 -11.23 -16.76
CA GLN A 236 36.94 -11.46 -18.03
C GLN A 236 36.34 -12.87 -18.21
N ASN A 237 36.17 -13.71 -17.17
CA ASN A 237 35.92 -15.14 -17.42
C ASN A 237 35.17 -15.98 -16.36
N ASP A 238 34.41 -15.41 -15.42
CA ASP A 238 33.60 -16.23 -14.51
C ASP A 238 32.13 -15.77 -14.44
N TYR A 239 31.27 -16.47 -15.19
CA TYR A 239 29.82 -16.30 -15.18
C TYR A 239 29.23 -17.03 -13.95
N CYS A 240 29.29 -16.39 -12.77
CA CYS A 240 28.59 -16.90 -11.59
C CYS A 240 27.10 -16.49 -11.63
N TYR A 241 26.24 -17.44 -12.02
CA TYR A 241 24.79 -17.34 -11.83
C TYR A 241 24.49 -17.32 -10.33
N TYR A 242 24.24 -16.14 -9.75
CA TYR A 242 23.76 -16.06 -8.38
C TYR A 242 22.25 -16.31 -8.35
N PRO A 243 21.78 -17.29 -7.56
CA PRO A 243 20.35 -17.48 -7.35
C PRO A 243 19.80 -16.24 -6.65
N SER A 244 18.64 -15.75 -7.12
CA SER A 244 17.80 -14.68 -6.56
C SER A 244 18.06 -14.44 -5.07
N GLY A 245 19.03 -13.57 -4.76
CA GLY A 245 19.39 -13.26 -3.38
C GLY A 245 18.27 -12.44 -2.77
N SER A 246 17.81 -12.82 -1.58
CA SER A 246 16.88 -11.98 -0.82
C SER A 246 17.68 -11.03 0.06
N PRO A 247 17.29 -9.74 0.19
CA PRO A 247 17.91 -8.83 1.15
C PRO A 247 17.64 -9.24 2.60
N PHE A 248 16.54 -9.97 2.84
CA PHE A 248 16.18 -10.45 4.16
C PHE A 248 16.57 -11.91 4.36
N SER A 249 17.06 -12.22 5.56
CA SER A 249 17.52 -13.55 5.96
C SER A 249 16.38 -14.59 5.93
N MET A 250 16.65 -15.76 5.37
CA MET A 250 15.74 -16.92 5.43
C MET A 250 15.63 -17.45 6.87
N SER A 251 16.73 -17.42 7.62
CA SER A 251 16.73 -17.83 9.03
C SER A 251 16.23 -16.70 9.91
N GLU A 252 15.23 -17.00 10.73
CA GLU A 252 14.76 -16.05 11.72
C GLU A 252 15.80 -15.86 12.85
N PRO A 253 16.05 -14.61 13.28
CA PRO A 253 16.89 -14.34 14.45
C PRO A 253 16.29 -14.97 15.72
N GLN A 254 17.16 -15.49 16.59
CA GLN A 254 16.72 -15.95 17.90
C GLN A 254 16.45 -14.74 18.82
N TRP A 255 15.18 -14.37 18.96
CA TRP A 255 14.77 -13.26 19.80
C TRP A 255 14.74 -13.65 21.29
N PRO A 256 15.27 -12.81 22.20
CA PRO A 256 15.11 -13.01 23.64
C PRO A 256 13.64 -13.04 24.02
N THR A 257 13.27 -13.81 25.05
CA THR A 257 11.86 -13.92 25.51
C THR A 257 11.25 -12.60 25.98
N SER A 258 12.08 -11.62 26.33
CA SER A 258 11.65 -10.27 26.69
C SER A 258 11.40 -9.36 25.48
N SER A 259 11.72 -9.82 24.27
CA SER A 259 11.58 -9.05 23.05
C SER A 259 10.15 -9.17 22.48
N PRO A 260 9.53 -8.08 22.02
CA PRO A 260 8.24 -8.15 21.31
C PRO A 260 8.29 -9.10 20.11
N PHE A 261 9.43 -9.19 19.43
CA PHE A 261 9.62 -10.07 18.27
C PHE A 261 9.58 -11.55 18.63
N HIS A 262 9.91 -11.91 19.88
CA HIS A 262 9.75 -13.28 20.37
C HIS A 262 8.27 -13.65 20.48
N ALA A 263 7.45 -12.76 21.06
CA ALA A 263 6.01 -12.98 21.16
C ALA A 263 5.36 -13.10 19.77
N ILE A 264 5.70 -12.21 18.83
CA ILE A 264 5.22 -12.30 17.44
C ILE A 264 5.57 -13.66 16.81
N ALA A 265 6.84 -14.08 16.93
CA ALA A 265 7.30 -15.36 16.39
C ALA A 265 6.63 -16.58 17.04
N GLN A 266 6.15 -16.46 18.28
CA GLN A 266 5.42 -17.52 18.99
C GLN A 266 3.98 -17.68 18.50
N PHE A 267 3.30 -16.57 18.18
CA PHE A 267 1.87 -16.57 17.83
C PHE A 267 1.60 -16.68 16.32
N ARG A 268 2.61 -16.47 15.48
CA ARG A 268 2.43 -16.54 14.03
C ARG A 268 1.95 -17.93 13.55
N PRO A 269 1.16 -17.99 12.47
CA PRO A 269 0.86 -19.25 11.78
C PRO A 269 2.13 -19.94 11.23
N PRO A 270 2.06 -21.24 10.88
CA PRO A 270 3.20 -22.00 10.38
C PRO A 270 3.93 -21.29 9.22
N VAL A 271 5.27 -21.32 9.26
CA VAL A 271 6.28 -20.46 8.56
C VAL A 271 6.22 -20.42 7.01
N THR A 272 5.21 -20.97 6.37
CA THR A 272 5.14 -21.12 4.92
C THR A 272 5.23 -19.78 4.18
N ARG A 273 4.68 -18.68 4.73
CA ARG A 273 4.67 -17.38 4.04
C ARG A 273 6.05 -16.68 3.99
N ARG A 274 6.82 -16.66 5.08
CA ARG A 274 8.17 -16.04 5.08
C ARG A 274 9.11 -16.75 4.10
N MET A 275 9.02 -18.08 4.02
CA MET A 275 9.76 -18.86 3.02
C MET A 275 9.37 -18.48 1.59
N SER A 276 8.07 -18.33 1.32
CA SER A 276 7.59 -17.88 0.01
C SER A 276 8.10 -16.49 -0.36
N LEU A 277 8.07 -15.52 0.57
CA LEU A 277 8.56 -14.16 0.34
C LEU A 277 10.08 -14.12 0.06
N TYR A 278 10.85 -15.00 0.71
CA TYR A 278 12.29 -15.08 0.49
C TYR A 278 12.64 -15.41 -0.96
N SER A 279 11.96 -16.40 -1.55
CA SER A 279 12.16 -16.79 -2.96
C SER A 279 11.41 -15.93 -3.96
N ALA A 280 10.36 -15.23 -3.54
CA ALA A 280 9.51 -14.41 -4.41
C ALA A 280 10.32 -13.29 -5.09
N SER A 281 9.98 -12.99 -6.35
CA SER A 281 10.46 -11.79 -7.03
C SER A 281 9.76 -10.54 -6.49
N ALA A 282 10.31 -9.35 -6.74
CA ALA A 282 9.62 -8.10 -6.40
C ALA A 282 8.23 -8.02 -7.05
N HIS A 283 8.12 -8.49 -8.30
CA HIS A 283 6.84 -8.60 -9.00
C HIS A 283 5.82 -9.47 -8.24
N ASP A 284 6.22 -10.67 -7.80
CA ASP A 284 5.32 -11.57 -7.06
C ASP A 284 4.85 -10.94 -5.75
N ILE A 285 5.74 -10.22 -5.04
CA ILE A 285 5.39 -9.50 -3.81
C ILE A 285 4.40 -8.37 -4.12
N MET A 286 4.57 -7.64 -5.22
CA MET A 286 3.62 -6.61 -5.64
C MET A 286 2.24 -7.20 -6.01
N VAL A 287 2.17 -8.41 -6.58
CA VAL A 287 0.89 -9.11 -6.82
C VAL A 287 0.16 -9.39 -5.50
N LEU A 288 0.88 -9.81 -4.46
CA LEU A 288 0.30 -9.96 -3.13
C LEU A 288 -0.17 -8.62 -2.54
N ALA A 289 0.59 -7.54 -2.77
CA ALA A 289 0.21 -6.20 -2.33
C ALA A 289 -1.08 -5.73 -3.00
N MET A 290 -1.24 -5.99 -4.30
CA MET A 290 -2.43 -5.65 -5.08
C MET A 290 -3.70 -6.32 -4.52
N ASP A 291 -3.63 -7.57 -4.07
CA ASP A 291 -4.77 -8.24 -3.41
C ASP A 291 -5.19 -7.48 -2.15
N GLN A 292 -4.24 -7.11 -1.30
CA GLN A 292 -4.53 -6.35 -0.09
C GLN A 292 -5.05 -4.93 -0.39
N PHE A 293 -4.48 -4.26 -1.40
CA PHE A 293 -5.00 -2.96 -1.83
C PHE A 293 -6.41 -3.06 -2.39
N SER A 294 -6.72 -4.09 -3.17
CA SER A 294 -8.07 -4.27 -3.72
C SER A 294 -9.10 -4.42 -2.61
N ARG A 295 -8.80 -5.24 -1.59
CA ARG A 295 -9.61 -5.41 -0.38
C ARG A 295 -9.77 -4.09 0.37
N GLY A 296 -8.66 -3.41 0.66
CA GLY A 296 -8.67 -2.15 1.39
C GLY A 296 -9.41 -1.02 0.65
N ILE A 297 -9.12 -0.80 -0.63
CA ILE A 297 -9.77 0.24 -1.46
C ILE A 297 -11.27 0.01 -1.58
N PHE A 298 -11.70 -1.26 -1.69
CA PHE A 298 -13.12 -1.62 -1.76
C PHE A 298 -13.87 -1.30 -0.45
N HIS A 299 -13.26 -1.56 0.69
CA HIS A 299 -13.87 -1.33 2.01
C HIS A 299 -13.62 0.07 2.59
N MET A 300 -12.72 0.84 1.97
CA MET A 300 -12.37 2.18 2.39
C MET A 300 -13.60 3.12 2.30
N PRO A 301 -13.83 4.03 3.28
CA PRO A 301 -14.99 4.93 3.26
C PRO A 301 -15.00 5.84 2.03
N HIS A 302 -16.12 5.92 1.31
CA HIS A 302 -16.29 6.85 0.20
C HIS A 302 -16.88 8.19 0.68
N PRO A 303 -16.49 9.33 0.09
CA PRO A 303 -17.18 10.59 0.30
C PRO A 303 -18.66 10.41 0.02
N GLN A 304 -19.51 10.66 1.02
CA GLN A 304 -20.95 10.63 0.79
C GLN A 304 -21.30 11.81 -0.12
N TYR A 305 -21.52 11.53 -1.41
CA TYR A 305 -22.12 12.53 -2.29
C TYR A 305 -23.45 12.95 -1.67
N SER A 306 -23.60 14.25 -1.40
CA SER A 306 -24.85 14.78 -0.88
C SER A 306 -26.00 14.30 -1.79
N HIS A 307 -26.99 13.63 -1.20
CA HIS A 307 -28.13 13.00 -1.90
C HIS A 307 -28.91 13.94 -2.84
N THR A 308 -28.66 15.25 -2.77
CA THR A 308 -29.22 16.28 -3.63
C THR A 308 -28.78 16.19 -5.10
N HIS A 309 -27.71 15.45 -5.41
CA HIS A 309 -27.21 15.30 -6.78
C HIS A 309 -27.58 13.99 -7.47
N ASN A 310 -28.55 13.23 -6.98
CA ASN A 310 -29.00 12.04 -7.71
C ASN A 310 -29.78 12.47 -8.97
N PRO A 311 -29.23 12.33 -10.20
CA PRO A 311 -29.87 12.85 -11.41
C PRO A 311 -31.04 11.96 -11.87
N SER A 312 -31.38 10.91 -11.13
CA SER A 312 -32.50 10.02 -11.44
C SER A 312 -33.88 10.59 -11.06
N PHE A 313 -33.94 11.79 -10.46
CA PHE A 313 -35.19 12.52 -10.24
C PHE A 313 -35.35 13.70 -11.23
N ILE A 314 -35.16 13.44 -12.52
CA ILE A 314 -35.65 14.36 -13.55
C ILE A 314 -37.18 14.28 -13.55
N HIS A 315 -37.80 15.27 -12.90
CA HIS A 315 -39.18 15.62 -13.13
C HIS A 315 -39.40 15.83 -14.65
N THR A 316 -40.11 14.91 -15.28
CA THR A 316 -40.67 15.12 -16.62
C THR A 316 -41.67 16.29 -16.52
N PRO A 317 -41.42 17.42 -17.22
CA PRO A 317 -42.38 18.50 -17.26
C PRO A 317 -43.59 18.06 -18.09
N GLY A 318 -44.78 18.20 -17.51
CA GLY A 318 -46.03 17.77 -18.11
C GLY A 318 -46.29 18.42 -19.46
N THR A 319 -46.65 17.58 -20.43
CA THR A 319 -47.40 17.98 -21.61
C THR A 319 -48.80 17.39 -21.51
N SER A 320 -49.76 18.30 -21.35
CA SER A 320 -51.19 18.06 -21.44
C SER A 320 -51.65 17.83 -22.89
N SER A 321 -52.34 16.72 -23.16
CA SER A 321 -53.57 16.67 -23.96
C SER A 321 -54.20 15.26 -24.01
N SER A 322 -55.49 15.23 -23.69
CA SER A 322 -56.52 14.16 -23.56
C SER A 322 -56.74 13.26 -24.80
N PRO A 323 -57.80 12.39 -24.86
CA PRO A 323 -58.42 11.51 -23.84
C PRO A 323 -58.61 10.04 -24.32
N SER A 324 -59.06 9.20 -23.39
CA SER A 324 -59.90 8.01 -23.60
C SER A 324 -59.37 6.88 -24.49
N GLN A 325 -58.88 5.81 -23.85
CA GLN A 325 -59.42 4.49 -24.12
C GLN A 325 -59.18 3.54 -22.94
N THR A 326 -60.26 2.86 -22.61
CA THR A 326 -60.43 1.80 -21.63
C THR A 326 -59.64 0.56 -22.05
N SER A 327 -58.67 0.11 -21.26
CA SER A 327 -58.30 -1.30 -21.18
C SER A 327 -57.50 -1.54 -19.91
N GLY A 328 -57.91 -2.55 -19.16
CA GLY A 328 -57.56 -2.73 -17.76
C GLY A 328 -56.26 -3.48 -17.51
N TYR A 329 -55.85 -3.36 -16.25
CA TYR A 329 -55.06 -4.32 -15.48
C TYR A 329 -53.63 -4.61 -15.94
N PHE A 330 -52.71 -3.69 -15.67
CA PHE A 330 -51.41 -4.01 -15.06
C PHE A 330 -50.92 -2.79 -14.26
N SER A 331 -51.35 -2.67 -13.00
CA SER A 331 -50.71 -1.77 -12.03
C SER A 331 -49.64 -2.55 -11.27
N SER A 332 -48.39 -2.47 -11.74
CA SER A 332 -47.23 -2.82 -10.92
C SER A 332 -46.90 -1.62 -10.02
N THR A 333 -47.49 -1.61 -8.82
CA THR A 333 -47.22 -0.63 -7.76
C THR A 333 -46.38 -1.27 -6.67
N HIS A 334 -45.20 -1.76 -7.01
CA HIS A 334 -44.19 -2.12 -6.01
C HIS A 334 -42.80 -1.76 -6.54
N ALA A 335 -42.39 -0.51 -6.31
CA ALA A 335 -40.97 -0.24 -6.17
C ALA A 335 -40.47 -1.05 -4.97
N PRO A 336 -39.36 -1.80 -5.10
CA PRO A 336 -38.80 -2.53 -3.97
C PRO A 336 -38.41 -1.51 -2.88
N PRO A 337 -38.70 -1.79 -1.60
CA PRO A 337 -38.29 -0.89 -0.54
C PRO A 337 -36.76 -0.90 -0.47
N SER A 338 -36.16 0.28 -0.59
CA SER A 338 -34.71 0.54 -0.54
C SER A 338 -34.16 0.33 0.88
N HIS A 339 -34.23 -0.89 1.39
CA HIS A 339 -33.75 -1.27 2.72
C HIS A 339 -32.28 -1.73 2.76
N TYR A 340 -31.52 -1.54 1.67
CA TYR A 340 -30.05 -1.69 1.68
C TYR A 340 -29.30 -0.41 2.09
N ALA A 341 -29.98 0.55 2.74
CA ALA A 341 -29.27 1.58 3.48
C ALA A 341 -28.62 0.92 4.71
N SER A 342 -27.32 0.65 4.60
CA SER A 342 -26.50 0.09 5.67
C SER A 342 -26.76 0.83 6.98
N PRO A 343 -27.24 0.16 8.05
CA PRO A 343 -27.63 0.81 9.29
C PRO A 343 -26.46 1.40 10.10
N TYR A 344 -25.22 1.31 9.60
CA TYR A 344 -24.04 1.86 10.28
C TYR A 344 -23.65 3.29 9.85
N ALA A 345 -24.29 3.86 8.82
CA ALA A 345 -23.84 5.13 8.25
C ALA A 345 -24.31 6.42 8.98
N GLN A 346 -25.06 6.32 10.09
CA GLN A 346 -25.73 7.49 10.70
C GLN A 346 -25.32 7.82 12.14
N SER A 347 -24.27 7.23 12.71
CA SER A 347 -23.83 7.55 14.09
C SER A 347 -22.40 8.08 14.22
N SER A 348 -21.84 8.65 13.15
CA SER A 348 -20.49 9.23 13.13
C SER A 348 -20.45 10.71 13.55
N THR A 349 -21.23 11.11 14.56
CA THR A 349 -21.14 12.45 15.17
C THR A 349 -20.34 12.46 16.48
N ALA A 350 -19.81 11.32 16.91
CA ALA A 350 -18.72 11.28 17.85
C ALA A 350 -17.42 11.43 17.06
N SER A 351 -16.71 12.52 17.31
CA SER A 351 -15.34 12.78 16.91
C SER A 351 -14.45 11.60 17.29
N ASP A 352 -14.31 10.61 16.41
CA ASP A 352 -13.26 9.61 16.51
C ASP A 352 -11.96 10.28 16.04
N PRO A 353 -11.02 10.59 16.96
CA PRO A 353 -9.82 11.37 16.67
C PRO A 353 -8.74 10.57 15.93
N LEU A 354 -9.06 9.38 15.42
CA LEU A 354 -8.17 8.55 14.61
C LEU A 354 -7.99 9.12 13.20
N VAL A 355 -7.19 10.19 13.12
CA VAL A 355 -6.60 10.80 11.91
C VAL A 355 -7.63 11.37 10.94
N MET A 356 -7.36 12.54 10.36
CA MET A 356 -8.18 13.08 9.25
C MET A 356 -8.03 12.17 8.03
N PHE A 357 -8.75 11.07 8.02
CA PHE A 357 -8.76 10.13 6.92
C PHE A 357 -9.21 10.84 5.65
N SER A 358 -8.34 10.83 4.65
CA SER A 358 -8.61 11.38 3.33
C SER A 358 -8.42 10.26 2.33
N ARG A 359 -9.52 9.72 1.80
CA ARG A 359 -9.50 8.69 0.75
C ARG A 359 -8.59 9.10 -0.42
N PRO A 360 -8.67 10.33 -0.98
CA PRO A 360 -7.72 10.77 -2.00
C PRO A 360 -6.25 10.68 -1.58
N LYS A 361 -5.91 11.07 -0.33
CA LYS A 361 -4.54 10.98 0.18
C LYS A 361 -4.05 9.52 0.20
N GLU A 362 -4.88 8.59 0.68
CA GLU A 362 -4.54 7.17 0.70
C GLU A 362 -4.37 6.60 -0.72
N LEU A 363 -5.31 6.86 -1.63
CA LEU A 363 -5.22 6.40 -3.02
C LEU A 363 -3.97 6.94 -3.73
N PHE A 364 -3.65 8.22 -3.52
CA PHE A 364 -2.45 8.82 -4.06
C PHE A 364 -1.18 8.16 -3.51
N THR A 365 -1.15 7.92 -2.20
CA THR A 365 -0.01 7.28 -1.51
C THR A 365 0.21 5.87 -2.06
N ILE A 366 -0.85 5.05 -2.12
CA ILE A 366 -0.79 3.68 -2.65
C ILE A 366 -0.25 3.66 -4.09
N ALA A 367 -0.82 4.48 -4.97
CA ALA A 367 -0.44 4.51 -6.37
C ALA A 367 1.00 5.03 -6.55
N SER A 368 1.43 6.01 -5.76
CA SER A 368 2.79 6.57 -5.82
C SER A 368 3.84 5.59 -5.32
N GLU A 369 3.57 4.87 -4.23
CA GLU A 369 4.47 3.85 -3.69
C GLU A 369 4.62 2.69 -4.70
N VAL A 370 3.53 2.22 -5.30
CA VAL A 370 3.57 1.18 -6.35
C VAL A 370 4.35 1.66 -7.57
N LEU A 371 4.10 2.89 -8.02
CA LEU A 371 4.82 3.48 -9.15
C LEU A 371 6.34 3.59 -8.87
N GLY A 372 6.74 3.99 -7.67
CA GLY A 372 8.16 4.11 -7.30
C GLY A 372 8.92 2.77 -7.29
N VAL A 373 8.23 1.64 -7.08
CA VAL A 373 8.80 0.30 -7.29
C VAL A 373 8.78 -0.06 -8.77
N ALA A 374 7.66 0.20 -9.45
CA ALA A 374 7.47 -0.10 -10.87
C ALA A 374 8.57 0.52 -11.74
N GLU A 375 8.97 1.77 -11.49
CA GLU A 375 10.03 2.47 -12.22
C GLU A 375 11.39 1.73 -12.22
N ARG A 376 11.64 0.89 -11.20
CA ARG A 376 12.94 0.24 -11.00
C ARG A 376 12.92 -1.28 -11.22
N LEU A 377 11.79 -1.86 -11.61
CA LEU A 377 11.76 -3.29 -11.97
C LEU A 377 12.62 -3.52 -13.21
N SER A 378 13.29 -4.68 -13.24
CA SER A 378 14.24 -5.03 -14.31
C SER A 378 13.57 -5.44 -15.63
N SER A 379 12.27 -5.75 -15.63
CA SER A 379 11.54 -6.18 -16.82
C SER A 379 10.62 -5.06 -17.29
N GLY A 380 10.79 -4.62 -18.54
CA GLY A 380 9.94 -3.61 -19.17
C GLY A 380 8.45 -3.96 -19.11
N ALA A 381 8.09 -5.21 -19.43
CA ALA A 381 6.70 -5.69 -19.34
C ALA A 381 6.11 -5.56 -17.92
N GLN A 382 6.90 -5.86 -16.88
CA GLN A 382 6.47 -5.70 -15.49
C GLN A 382 6.34 -4.23 -15.10
N ARG A 383 7.27 -3.37 -15.54
CA ARG A 383 7.18 -1.90 -15.34
C ARG A 383 5.90 -1.35 -15.95
N HIS A 384 5.62 -1.71 -17.21
CA HIS A 384 4.42 -1.30 -17.92
C HIS A 384 3.15 -1.74 -17.17
N TYR A 385 3.05 -3.00 -16.76
CA TYR A 385 1.90 -3.52 -16.01
C TYR A 385 1.63 -2.72 -14.74
N TRP A 386 2.65 -2.51 -13.91
CA TRP A 386 2.49 -1.82 -12.62
C TRP A 386 2.27 -0.32 -12.77
N ALA A 387 2.88 0.33 -13.76
CA ALA A 387 2.62 1.72 -14.08
C ALA A 387 1.18 1.93 -14.59
N SER A 388 0.67 1.00 -15.41
CA SER A 388 -0.73 1.00 -15.85
C SER A 388 -1.70 0.82 -14.68
N TRP A 389 -1.39 -0.11 -13.76
CA TRP A 389 -2.18 -0.28 -12.54
C TRP A 389 -2.19 1.00 -11.70
N ALA A 390 -1.04 1.64 -11.48
CA ALA A 390 -0.95 2.90 -10.74
C ALA A 390 -1.72 4.05 -11.43
N ASP A 391 -1.64 4.17 -12.76
CA ASP A 391 -2.44 5.15 -13.53
C ASP A 391 -3.94 4.94 -13.31
N SER A 392 -4.39 3.69 -13.25
CA SER A 392 -5.80 3.37 -13.00
C SER A 392 -6.28 3.86 -11.64
N VAL A 393 -5.44 3.78 -10.60
CA VAL A 393 -5.74 4.28 -9.25
C VAL A 393 -5.74 5.82 -9.23
N PHE A 394 -4.74 6.47 -9.84
CA PHE A 394 -4.74 7.92 -10.00
C PHE A 394 -5.95 8.43 -10.79
N ASN A 395 -6.44 7.66 -11.77
CA ASN A 395 -7.60 8.00 -12.56
C ASN A 395 -8.91 7.91 -11.74
N GLN A 396 -9.01 7.00 -10.77
CA GLN A 396 -10.16 6.91 -9.86
C GLN A 396 -10.30 8.17 -9.00
N MET A 397 -9.19 8.77 -8.58
CA MET A 397 -9.20 9.99 -7.77
C MET A 397 -9.90 11.18 -8.43
N LYS A 398 -10.03 11.18 -9.77
CA LYS A 398 -10.71 12.26 -10.51
C LYS A 398 -12.16 12.49 -10.08
N ASN A 399 -12.80 11.46 -9.57
CA ASN A 399 -14.19 11.51 -9.16
C ASN A 399 -14.34 11.80 -7.65
N GLU A 400 -13.28 11.65 -6.86
CA GLU A 400 -13.37 11.59 -5.39
C GLU A 400 -12.72 12.78 -4.67
N ALA A 401 -11.80 13.49 -5.32
CA ALA A 401 -11.02 14.55 -4.70
C ALA A 401 -11.55 15.95 -5.02
N ASP A 402 -11.22 16.92 -4.15
CA ASP A 402 -11.15 18.31 -4.58
C ASP A 402 -10.09 18.39 -5.67
N MET A 403 -10.58 18.44 -6.91
CA MET A 403 -9.73 18.35 -8.08
C MET A 403 -8.73 19.49 -8.13
N ASP A 404 -9.02 20.66 -7.55
CA ASP A 404 -8.11 21.79 -7.65
C ASP A 404 -6.83 21.59 -6.84
N ALA A 405 -6.93 21.02 -5.63
CA ALA A 405 -5.76 20.71 -4.80
C ALA A 405 -4.92 19.55 -5.36
N TRP A 406 -5.57 18.55 -5.96
CA TRP A 406 -4.90 17.33 -6.42
C TRP A 406 -4.53 17.33 -7.91
N ARG A 407 -4.99 18.32 -8.70
CA ARG A 407 -4.76 18.35 -10.16
C ARG A 407 -3.28 18.29 -10.51
N GLY A 408 -2.46 19.13 -9.89
CA GLY A 408 -1.01 19.20 -10.14
C GLY A 408 -0.32 17.85 -9.85
N PRO A 409 -0.41 17.35 -8.60
CA PRO A 409 0.16 16.06 -8.22
C PRO A 409 -0.31 14.88 -9.08
N ILE A 410 -1.61 14.78 -9.36
CA ILE A 410 -2.16 13.71 -10.22
C ILE A 410 -1.62 13.81 -11.65
N LEU A 411 -1.56 15.01 -12.24
CA LEU A 411 -1.01 15.17 -13.60
C LEU A 411 0.46 14.73 -13.65
N CYS A 412 1.27 15.14 -12.66
CA CYS A 412 2.67 14.73 -12.58
C CYS A 412 2.82 13.22 -12.43
N ALA A 413 2.10 12.61 -11.49
CA ALA A 413 2.18 11.17 -11.23
C ALA A 413 1.70 10.33 -12.42
N ARG A 414 0.62 10.76 -13.10
CA ARG A 414 0.17 10.11 -14.34
C ARG A 414 1.19 10.27 -15.47
N GLY A 415 1.82 11.45 -15.60
CA GLY A 415 2.93 11.65 -16.54
C GLY A 415 4.05 10.63 -16.33
N ARG A 416 4.44 10.37 -15.07
CA ARG A 416 5.41 9.33 -14.71
C ARG A 416 4.93 7.92 -15.10
N CYS A 417 3.66 7.57 -14.83
CA CYS A 417 3.11 6.28 -15.28
C CYS A 417 3.26 6.10 -16.81
N TRP A 418 2.90 7.13 -17.59
CA TRP A 418 2.97 7.09 -19.05
C TRP A 418 4.42 7.10 -19.58
N LEU A 419 5.33 7.78 -18.89
CA LEU A 419 6.77 7.71 -19.20
C LEU A 419 7.29 6.29 -19.03
N VAL A 420 6.95 5.62 -17.93
CA VAL A 420 7.32 4.20 -17.69
C VAL A 420 6.70 3.27 -18.73
N MET A 421 5.41 3.43 -19.02
CA MET A 421 4.72 2.60 -20.01
C MET A 421 5.28 2.77 -21.43
N GLY A 422 5.62 4.00 -21.82
CA GLY A 422 6.17 4.33 -23.14
C GLY A 422 7.65 4.00 -23.29
N SER A 423 8.44 4.04 -22.21
CA SER A 423 9.87 3.66 -22.22
C SER A 423 10.10 2.15 -22.08
N ALA A 424 9.16 1.42 -21.47
CA ALA A 424 9.28 -0.03 -21.26
C ALA A 424 9.70 -0.86 -22.49
N PRO A 425 9.06 -0.71 -23.67
CA PRO A 425 9.46 -1.46 -24.87
C PRO A 425 10.75 -0.93 -25.52
N VAL A 426 11.17 0.29 -25.18
CA VAL A 426 12.34 0.95 -25.79
C VAL A 426 13.63 0.23 -25.46
N GLU A 427 13.77 -0.31 -24.25
CA GLU A 427 14.98 -1.06 -23.86
C GLU A 427 15.22 -2.29 -24.74
N GLU A 428 14.15 -2.96 -25.20
CA GLU A 428 14.27 -4.11 -26.12
C GLU A 428 14.59 -3.64 -27.54
N MET A 429 14.01 -2.51 -27.96
CA MET A 429 14.28 -1.88 -29.26
C MET A 429 15.70 -1.30 -29.35
N GLU A 430 16.28 -0.80 -28.26
CA GLU A 430 17.64 -0.27 -28.21
C GLU A 430 18.66 -1.31 -28.68
N ALA A 431 18.52 -2.57 -28.25
CA ALA A 431 19.40 -3.65 -28.70
C ALA A 431 19.29 -3.92 -30.22
N ALA A 432 18.08 -3.83 -30.78
CA ALA A 432 17.85 -3.98 -32.22
C ALA A 432 18.42 -2.79 -33.01
N LEU A 433 18.25 -1.56 -32.50
CA LEU A 433 18.81 -0.35 -33.09
C LEU A 433 20.35 -0.36 -33.06
N GLU A 434 20.95 -0.82 -31.96
CA GLU A 434 22.41 -1.00 -31.84
C GLU A 434 22.93 -2.05 -32.83
N ALA A 435 22.12 -3.05 -33.17
CA ALA A 435 22.42 -4.03 -34.23
C ALA A 435 22.22 -3.47 -35.66
N GLY A 436 21.73 -2.23 -35.80
CA GLY A 436 21.47 -1.56 -37.07
C GLY A 436 20.11 -1.88 -37.69
N ASP A 437 19.20 -2.54 -36.96
CA ASP A 437 17.86 -2.82 -37.43
C ASP A 437 16.93 -1.61 -37.22
N VAL A 438 16.89 -0.74 -38.23
CA VAL A 438 16.06 0.47 -38.22
C VAL A 438 14.58 0.15 -38.45
N GLU A 439 14.25 -1.04 -38.98
CA GLU A 439 12.85 -1.43 -39.25
C GLU A 439 12.05 -1.57 -37.96
N VAL A 440 12.72 -1.80 -36.82
CA VAL A 440 12.08 -1.85 -35.50
C VAL A 440 11.33 -0.55 -35.16
N LEU A 441 11.76 0.61 -35.70
CA LEU A 441 11.06 1.89 -35.49
C LEU A 441 9.66 1.94 -36.14
N HIS A 442 9.41 1.06 -37.12
CA HIS A 442 8.11 0.94 -37.80
C HIS A 442 7.25 -0.18 -37.21
N SER A 443 7.70 -0.84 -36.14
CA SER A 443 6.91 -1.84 -35.43
C SER A 443 5.71 -1.23 -34.71
N GLY A 444 4.70 -2.06 -34.41
CA GLY A 444 3.56 -1.65 -33.59
C GLY A 444 3.98 -1.28 -32.17
N GLU A 445 4.97 -1.97 -31.60
CA GLU A 445 5.52 -1.66 -30.27
C GLU A 445 6.18 -0.27 -30.24
N ALA A 446 6.90 0.11 -31.30
CA ALA A 446 7.45 1.46 -31.44
C ALA A 446 6.35 2.52 -31.57
N GLU A 447 5.22 2.21 -32.23
CA GLU A 447 4.06 3.10 -32.31
C GLU A 447 3.41 3.31 -30.94
N GLU A 448 3.11 2.23 -30.22
CA GLU A 448 2.57 2.27 -28.86
C GLU A 448 3.50 3.03 -27.89
N ALA A 449 4.82 2.83 -28.00
CA ALA A 449 5.83 3.55 -27.22
C ALA A 449 5.77 5.06 -27.47
N ARG A 450 5.71 5.47 -28.75
CA ARG A 450 5.59 6.89 -29.13
C ARG A 450 4.29 7.51 -28.61
N GLU A 451 3.16 6.80 -28.72
CA GLU A 451 1.89 7.26 -28.16
C GLU A 451 1.96 7.44 -26.64
N GLY A 452 2.56 6.46 -25.94
CA GLY A 452 2.74 6.53 -24.49
C GLY A 452 3.59 7.72 -24.05
N LEU A 453 4.71 7.96 -24.75
CA LEU A 453 5.60 9.10 -24.49
C LEU A 453 4.94 10.45 -24.81
N ALA A 454 4.17 10.53 -25.91
CA ALA A 454 3.39 11.72 -26.24
C ALA A 454 2.34 12.03 -25.15
N MET A 455 1.70 11.00 -24.60
CA MET A 455 0.79 11.14 -23.46
C MET A 455 1.53 11.63 -22.20
N ALA A 456 2.71 11.09 -21.90
CA ALA A 456 3.54 11.53 -20.79
C ALA A 456 3.90 13.02 -20.89
N ILE A 457 4.39 13.45 -22.06
CA ILE A 457 4.69 14.86 -22.37
C ILE A 457 3.47 15.73 -22.13
N SER A 458 2.29 15.33 -22.63
CA SER A 458 1.05 16.09 -22.45
C SER A 458 0.67 16.27 -20.97
N PHE A 459 0.92 15.25 -20.13
CA PHE A 459 0.65 15.32 -18.69
C PHE A 459 1.63 16.26 -17.98
N PHE A 460 2.92 16.16 -18.30
CA PHE A 460 3.95 17.02 -17.72
C PHE A 460 3.77 18.49 -18.12
N GLU A 461 3.43 18.78 -19.37
CA GLU A 461 3.10 20.14 -19.82
C GLU A 461 1.92 20.73 -19.04
N ARG A 462 0.86 19.93 -18.85
CA ARG A 462 -0.31 20.35 -18.07
C ARG A 462 0.04 20.55 -16.59
N ALA A 463 0.87 19.67 -16.02
CA ALA A 463 1.36 19.81 -14.65
C ALA A 463 2.17 21.10 -14.48
N LYS A 464 3.11 21.38 -15.38
CA LYS A 464 3.90 22.63 -15.44
C LYS A 464 3.00 23.87 -15.57
N GLY A 465 1.94 23.79 -16.39
CA GLY A 465 0.93 24.83 -16.49
C GLY A 465 0.18 25.10 -15.17
N GLN A 466 -0.11 24.06 -14.39
CA GLN A 466 -0.70 24.23 -13.05
C GLN A 466 0.26 24.95 -12.09
N VAL A 467 1.55 24.58 -12.08
CA VAL A 467 2.57 25.28 -11.26
C VAL A 467 2.57 26.77 -11.56
N ALA A 468 2.58 27.14 -12.85
CA ALA A 468 2.61 28.53 -13.28
C ALA A 468 1.38 29.33 -12.78
N LEU A 469 0.19 28.71 -12.79
CA LEU A 469 -1.05 29.32 -12.30
C LEU A 469 -1.01 29.55 -10.78
N PHE A 470 -0.57 28.54 -10.01
CA PHE A 470 -0.50 28.65 -8.54
C PHE A 470 0.65 29.56 -8.08
N ALA A 471 1.78 29.57 -8.78
CA ALA A 471 2.93 30.41 -8.47
C ALA A 471 2.62 31.93 -8.55
N GLY A 472 1.58 32.31 -9.30
CA GLY A 472 1.09 33.68 -9.41
C GLY A 472 0.04 34.07 -8.35
N ALA A 473 -0.56 33.10 -7.64
CA ALA A 473 -1.71 33.33 -6.75
C ALA A 473 -1.46 32.94 -5.27
N ALA A 474 -0.51 32.06 -4.98
CA ALA A 474 -0.32 31.50 -3.64
C ALA A 474 0.62 32.33 -2.74
N ALA A 475 0.38 32.25 -1.41
CA ALA A 475 1.31 32.76 -0.40
C ALA A 475 2.65 32.01 -0.45
N ALA A 476 3.74 32.71 -0.11
CA ALA A 476 5.12 32.21 -0.28
C ALA A 476 5.39 30.82 0.33
N ALA A 477 4.78 30.49 1.47
CA ALA A 477 4.95 29.18 2.13
C ALA A 477 4.25 28.01 1.40
N ALA A 478 3.04 28.24 0.86
CA ALA A 478 2.35 27.23 0.06
C ALA A 478 3.05 26.99 -1.29
N LYS A 479 3.71 28.03 -1.80
CA LYS A 479 4.52 27.97 -3.01
C LYS A 479 5.74 27.06 -2.85
N GLU A 480 6.39 27.05 -1.68
CA GLU A 480 7.59 26.24 -1.42
C GLU A 480 7.27 24.74 -1.35
N VAL A 481 6.20 24.35 -0.66
CA VAL A 481 5.76 22.94 -0.57
C VAL A 481 5.27 22.42 -1.93
N LEU A 482 4.49 23.22 -2.66
CA LEU A 482 4.01 22.84 -4.00
C LEU A 482 5.14 22.82 -5.03
N ALA A 483 6.11 23.73 -4.91
CA ALA A 483 7.29 23.74 -5.76
C ALA A 483 8.14 22.50 -5.52
N ALA A 484 8.44 22.12 -4.27
CA ALA A 484 9.21 20.93 -3.97
C ALA A 484 8.56 19.63 -4.52
N GLN A 485 7.23 19.55 -4.53
CA GLN A 485 6.51 18.41 -5.12
C GLN A 485 6.48 18.41 -6.66
N MET A 486 6.80 19.52 -7.30
CA MET A 486 6.69 19.70 -8.75
C MET A 486 8.03 20.10 -9.42
N GLU A 487 9.11 20.22 -8.64
CA GLU A 487 10.47 20.53 -9.09
C GLU A 487 11.03 19.45 -10.03
N ASP A 488 10.47 18.23 -9.95
CA ASP A 488 10.84 17.08 -10.77
C ASP A 488 10.21 17.05 -12.18
N VAL A 489 9.25 17.93 -12.51
CA VAL A 489 8.50 17.80 -13.77
C VAL A 489 9.35 18.11 -15.01
N SER A 490 10.23 19.11 -14.95
CA SER A 490 11.05 19.51 -16.10
C SER A 490 12.09 18.45 -16.50
N PRO A 491 12.86 17.86 -15.57
CA PRO A 491 13.73 16.72 -15.88
C PRO A 491 12.99 15.54 -16.51
N LEU A 492 11.82 15.17 -15.97
CA LEU A 492 10.99 14.08 -16.50
C LEU A 492 10.43 14.39 -17.90
N LEU A 493 10.07 15.64 -18.16
CA LEU A 493 9.65 16.10 -19.48
C LEU A 493 10.81 16.04 -20.48
N ALA A 494 12.01 16.44 -20.09
CA ALA A 494 13.20 16.35 -20.92
C ALA A 494 13.54 14.89 -21.25
N GLU A 495 13.44 13.99 -20.26
CA GLU A 495 13.60 12.54 -20.46
C GLU A 495 12.59 11.99 -21.47
N ALA A 496 11.30 12.28 -21.28
CA ALA A 496 10.24 11.82 -22.19
C ALA A 496 10.47 12.30 -23.63
N LEU A 497 10.91 13.55 -23.82
CA LEU A 497 11.25 14.12 -25.13
C LEU A 497 12.47 13.44 -25.76
N LEU A 498 13.50 13.15 -24.96
CA LEU A 498 14.72 12.49 -25.43
C LEU A 498 14.45 11.04 -25.87
N VAL A 499 13.69 10.29 -25.09
CA VAL A 499 13.29 8.92 -25.45
C VAL A 499 12.41 8.95 -26.72
N LEU A 500 11.47 9.90 -26.82
CA LEU A 500 10.65 10.04 -28.02
C LEU A 500 11.47 10.40 -29.26
N ALA A 501 12.48 11.26 -29.12
CA ALA A 501 13.41 11.61 -30.19
C ALA A 501 14.14 10.36 -30.71
N ASN A 502 14.63 9.50 -29.82
CA ASN A 502 15.32 8.25 -30.17
C ASN A 502 14.41 7.29 -30.97
N LEU A 503 13.10 7.32 -30.75
CA LEU A 503 12.11 6.50 -31.48
C LEU A 503 11.57 7.16 -32.76
N THR A 504 12.01 8.37 -33.09
CA THR A 504 11.49 9.14 -34.22
C THR A 504 12.37 8.93 -35.46
N ALA A 505 11.80 8.33 -36.50
CA ALA A 505 12.51 8.05 -37.76
C ALA A 505 12.77 9.31 -38.62
N ASP A 506 11.88 10.32 -38.54
CA ASP A 506 12.04 11.58 -39.28
C ASP A 506 13.11 12.47 -38.61
N GLU A 507 14.18 12.75 -39.33
CA GLU A 507 15.34 13.47 -38.82
C GLU A 507 15.00 14.90 -38.36
N ASN A 508 14.16 15.62 -39.10
CA ASN A 508 13.80 17.00 -38.74
C ASN A 508 13.00 17.05 -37.43
N LYS A 509 12.02 16.16 -37.27
CA LYS A 509 11.24 16.04 -36.02
C LYS A 509 12.10 15.59 -34.86
N ARG A 510 13.06 14.68 -35.10
CA ARG A 510 13.99 14.21 -34.08
C ARG A 510 14.86 15.37 -33.55
N GLU A 511 15.44 16.18 -34.43
CA GLU A 511 16.23 17.36 -34.03
C GLU A 511 15.40 18.41 -33.26
N GLU A 512 14.12 18.61 -33.65
CA GLU A 512 13.20 19.47 -32.91
C GLU A 512 12.97 18.96 -31.47
N LEU A 513 12.75 17.65 -31.31
CA LEU A 513 12.56 17.02 -30.00
C LEU A 513 13.82 17.12 -29.13
N TYR A 514 15.01 16.91 -29.68
CA TYR A 514 16.27 17.08 -28.93
C TYR A 514 16.49 18.53 -28.49
N THR A 515 16.28 19.49 -29.39
CA THR A 515 16.40 20.93 -29.07
C THR A 515 15.45 21.30 -27.93
N ARG A 516 14.23 20.75 -27.97
CA ARG A 516 13.22 20.95 -26.93
C ARG A 516 13.63 20.30 -25.61
N ALA A 517 14.12 19.07 -25.63
CA ALA A 517 14.62 18.37 -24.43
C ALA A 517 15.76 19.14 -23.76
N GLN A 518 16.72 19.67 -24.53
CA GLN A 518 17.83 20.48 -24.02
C GLN A 518 17.35 21.78 -23.35
N THR A 519 16.31 22.40 -23.91
CA THR A 519 15.68 23.60 -23.33
C THR A 519 15.05 23.28 -21.97
N GLU A 520 14.35 22.14 -21.87
CA GLU A 520 13.70 21.71 -20.62
C GLU A 520 14.70 21.25 -19.55
N ALA A 521 15.86 20.71 -19.95
CA ALA A 521 16.95 20.33 -19.05
C ALA A 521 17.75 21.52 -18.47
N GLY A 522 17.35 22.76 -18.76
CA GLY A 522 18.00 23.96 -18.21
C GLY A 522 19.32 24.32 -18.89
N GLY A 523 19.57 23.87 -20.12
CA GLY A 523 20.76 24.20 -20.89
C GLY A 523 22.04 23.53 -20.40
N ILE A 524 21.94 22.51 -19.53
CA ILE A 524 23.03 21.55 -19.33
C ILE A 524 23.22 20.86 -20.68
N GLU A 525 24.38 21.03 -21.28
CA GLU A 525 24.76 20.36 -22.52
C GLU A 525 24.71 18.86 -22.24
N LEU A 526 23.64 18.19 -22.70
CA LEU A 526 23.52 16.75 -22.65
C LEU A 526 24.69 16.23 -23.49
N ASP A 527 25.67 15.61 -22.85
CA ASP A 527 26.84 15.05 -23.54
C ASP A 527 26.40 13.80 -24.32
N LEU A 528 25.79 14.05 -25.47
CA LEU A 528 25.35 13.03 -26.44
C LEU A 528 26.55 12.40 -27.15
N SER A 529 27.78 12.89 -26.91
CA SER A 529 29.00 12.46 -27.61
C SER A 529 29.73 11.27 -26.96
N GLY A 530 29.35 10.88 -25.74
CA GLY A 530 30.03 9.82 -24.98
C GLY A 530 29.76 8.37 -25.40
N ARG A 531 28.80 8.10 -26.31
CA ARG A 531 28.32 6.73 -26.59
C ARG A 531 28.61 6.19 -28.00
N GLY A 532 29.31 6.94 -28.85
CA GLY A 532 29.58 6.58 -30.26
C GLY A 532 31.02 6.81 -30.69
N GLY A 533 31.99 6.13 -30.07
CA GLY A 533 33.43 6.34 -30.33
C GLY A 533 34.22 5.07 -30.66
N GLY A 534 33.60 4.10 -31.34
CA GLY A 534 34.30 2.95 -31.90
C GLY A 534 35.15 3.37 -33.10
N GLY A 535 36.47 3.35 -32.94
CA GLY A 535 37.45 3.92 -33.86
C GLY A 535 37.29 3.52 -35.33
N SER A 536 36.99 4.50 -36.17
CA SER A 536 37.31 4.47 -37.59
C SER A 536 38.74 4.99 -37.77
N GLY A 537 39.71 4.09 -37.69
CA GLY A 537 41.09 4.37 -38.05
C GLY A 537 41.22 4.58 -39.55
N SER A 538 41.23 5.84 -39.98
CA SER A 538 41.53 6.24 -41.35
C SER A 538 42.92 6.88 -41.43
N GLY A 539 43.81 6.21 -42.16
CA GLY A 539 44.81 6.85 -43.03
C GLY A 539 46.15 7.28 -42.43
N SER A 540 47.22 6.56 -42.81
CA SER A 540 48.34 7.21 -43.52
C SER A 540 49.24 6.16 -44.18
N GLU A 541 48.94 5.87 -45.44
CA GLU A 541 49.97 5.52 -46.41
C GLU A 541 50.83 6.77 -46.65
N SER A 542 52.11 6.71 -46.29
CA SER A 542 53.14 7.59 -46.86
C SER A 542 54.35 6.73 -47.17
N GLY A 543 54.63 6.60 -48.46
CA GLY A 543 55.72 5.79 -48.99
C GLY A 543 57.10 6.42 -48.87
N ASP A 544 58.04 5.67 -49.44
CA ASP A 544 59.38 6.04 -49.90
C ASP A 544 60.28 6.74 -48.88
N ASP A 545 61.23 5.96 -48.33
CA ASP A 545 62.58 6.48 -48.27
C ASP A 545 63.63 5.42 -48.58
N ALA A 546 64.57 5.86 -49.41
CA ALA A 546 65.50 5.06 -50.17
C ALA A 546 66.66 4.54 -49.33
N MET A 547 67.24 3.44 -49.82
CA MET A 547 68.53 2.91 -49.41
C MET A 547 69.61 3.98 -49.54
N ASP A 548 70.39 4.17 -48.48
CA ASP A 548 71.75 4.66 -48.63
C ASP A 548 72.73 3.83 -47.80
N VAL A 549 73.88 3.63 -48.43
CA VAL A 549 74.93 2.66 -48.13
C VAL A 549 75.97 3.34 -47.24
N SER A 550 76.36 2.70 -46.13
CA SER A 550 77.73 2.70 -45.57
C SER A 550 77.85 1.68 -44.45
#